data_AF-Q9RB32-F1
#
_entry.id   AF-Q9RB32-F1
#
_cell.length_a   1.000
_cell.length_b   1.000
_cell.length_c   1.000
_cell.angle_alpha   90.00
_cell.angle_beta   90.00
_cell.angle_gamma   90.00
#
_symmetry.space_group_name_H-M   'P 1'
#
loop_
_entity.id
_entity.type
_entity.pdbx_description
1 polymer ?
#
loop_
_entity_poly.entity_id
_entity_poly.type
_entity_poly.pdbx_seq_one_letter_code
_entity_poly.pdbx_strand_id
1 'polypeptide(L)'
;AKELAYDVVTGQTDKLTAALAKTSGKDIVQFANAVKISSSAIDGKVCTGSHADLAPGTNAGKKFVVNPEASGSTDGDTSQCSGLGHSSGVTQNPKLFSTFVDTVKIAEDKNWPTGRAKSNTSLKTGDTNSNAKAVATDLVQELTPEEKTIVAGLLAKTIEGGEVVEIRAVSSTSVMVNACYDLL
;
A
#
# COMPACT_ATOMS: atom_id res chain seq x y z
N ALA A 1 1.77 -8.48 -17.44
CA ALA A 1 2.08 -8.64 -16.00
C ALA A 1 3.19 -7.66 -15.68
N LYS A 2 2.93 -6.66 -14.81
CA LYS A 2 3.68 -5.41 -14.56
C LYS A 2 2.97 -4.10 -14.93
N GLU A 3 1.64 -4.07 -14.89
CA GLU A 3 0.89 -2.82 -15.09
C GLU A 3 1.03 -1.90 -13.88
N LEU A 4 0.94 -2.42 -12.64
CA LEU A 4 1.06 -1.62 -11.42
C LEU A 4 2.47 -1.01 -11.27
N ALA A 5 3.50 -1.83 -11.48
CA ALA A 5 4.89 -1.39 -11.42
C ALA A 5 5.20 -0.30 -12.47
N TYR A 6 4.69 -0.49 -13.69
CA TYR A 6 4.86 0.47 -14.77
C TYR A 6 4.11 1.78 -14.50
N ASP A 7 2.88 1.70 -13.99
CA ASP A 7 2.05 2.88 -13.70
C ASP A 7 2.66 3.77 -12.60
N VAL A 8 3.31 3.18 -11.57
CA VAL A 8 4.04 3.95 -10.55
C VAL A 8 5.21 4.72 -11.16
N VAL A 9 6.06 4.05 -11.94
CA VAL A 9 7.28 4.67 -12.51
C VAL A 9 6.93 5.74 -13.55
N THR A 10 5.85 5.52 -14.32
CA THR A 10 5.40 6.46 -15.35
C THR A 10 4.41 7.52 -14.85
N GLY A 11 3.99 7.44 -13.59
CA GLY A 11 3.08 8.40 -12.97
C GLY A 11 1.63 8.33 -13.47
N GLN A 12 1.17 7.15 -13.89
CA GLN A 12 -0.20 6.95 -14.36
C GLN A 12 -1.18 6.74 -13.19
N THR A 13 -1.39 7.79 -12.40
CA THR A 13 -2.18 7.73 -11.15
C THR A 13 -3.59 7.14 -11.34
N ASP A 14 -4.29 7.45 -12.43
CA ASP A 14 -5.64 6.96 -12.66
C ASP A 14 -5.68 5.44 -12.94
N LYS A 15 -4.73 4.94 -13.73
CA LYS A 15 -4.61 3.50 -14.02
C LYS A 15 -4.17 2.73 -12.78
N LEU A 16 -3.18 3.27 -12.06
CA LEU A 16 -2.73 2.74 -10.78
C LEU A 16 -3.88 2.68 -9.77
N THR A 17 -4.68 3.74 -9.66
CA THR A 17 -5.87 3.78 -8.79
C THR A 17 -6.86 2.68 -9.17
N ALA A 18 -7.19 2.55 -10.46
CA ALA A 18 -8.15 1.56 -10.93
C ALA A 18 -7.67 0.13 -10.70
N ALA A 19 -6.37 -0.14 -10.83
CA ALA A 19 -5.77 -1.43 -10.55
C ALA A 19 -5.74 -1.72 -9.05
N LEU A 20 -5.23 -0.79 -8.22
CA LEU A 20 -5.20 -0.93 -6.75
C LEU A 20 -6.60 -1.13 -6.16
N ALA A 21 -7.61 -0.46 -6.70
CA ALA A 21 -9.00 -0.61 -6.26
C ALA A 21 -9.56 -2.02 -6.48
N LYS A 22 -9.03 -2.75 -7.48
CA LYS A 22 -9.40 -4.15 -7.78
C LYS A 22 -8.53 -5.15 -7.02
N THR A 23 -7.40 -4.71 -6.49
CA THR A 23 -6.51 -5.55 -5.67
C THR A 23 -7.17 -5.88 -4.34
N SER A 24 -7.05 -7.15 -3.92
CA SER A 24 -7.62 -7.60 -2.65
C SER A 24 -6.96 -6.88 -1.46
N GLY A 25 -7.71 -6.69 -0.36
CA GLY A 25 -7.16 -6.07 0.83
C GLY A 25 -5.95 -6.84 1.40
N LYS A 26 -5.97 -8.17 1.30
CA LYS A 26 -4.85 -9.02 1.73
C LYS A 26 -3.57 -8.71 0.96
N ASP A 27 -3.64 -8.52 -0.36
CA ASP A 27 -2.47 -8.22 -1.18
C ASP A 27 -1.96 -6.79 -0.92
N ILE A 28 -2.85 -5.84 -0.64
CA ILE A 28 -2.46 -4.48 -0.19
C ILE A 28 -1.71 -4.52 1.13
N VAL A 29 -2.17 -5.34 2.08
CA VAL A 29 -1.49 -5.53 3.37
C VAL A 29 -0.13 -6.20 3.18
N GLN A 30 -0.03 -7.21 2.31
CA GLN A 30 1.26 -7.83 1.96
C GLN A 30 2.22 -6.83 1.35
N PHE A 31 1.73 -5.98 0.42
CA PHE A 31 2.51 -4.90 -0.17
C PHE A 31 3.02 -3.90 0.89
N ALA A 32 2.15 -3.43 1.78
CA ALA A 32 2.54 -2.52 2.87
C ALA A 32 3.58 -3.14 3.80
N ASN A 33 3.45 -4.43 4.13
CA ASN A 33 4.44 -5.15 4.92
C ASN A 33 5.79 -5.27 4.20
N ALA A 34 5.77 -5.50 2.89
CA ALA A 34 6.99 -5.54 2.08
C ALA A 34 7.67 -4.16 2.01
N VAL A 35 6.89 -3.07 1.92
CA VAL A 35 7.38 -1.69 2.01
C VAL A 35 8.04 -1.45 3.36
N LYS A 36 7.36 -1.76 4.47
CA LYS A 36 7.89 -1.62 5.84
C LYS A 36 9.24 -2.31 6.02
N ILE A 37 9.38 -3.53 5.51
CA ILE A 37 10.62 -4.31 5.60
C ILE A 37 11.73 -3.71 4.73
N SER A 38 11.38 -3.23 3.54
CA SER A 38 12.36 -2.79 2.54
C SER A 38 12.83 -1.34 2.75
N SER A 39 11.95 -0.46 3.23
CA SER A 39 12.25 0.96 3.46
C SER A 39 11.27 1.60 4.44
N SER A 40 11.74 1.86 5.65
CA SER A 40 10.99 2.62 6.66
C SER A 40 10.72 4.07 6.24
N ALA A 41 11.58 4.64 5.37
CA ALA A 41 11.39 5.97 4.82
C ALA A 41 10.15 6.03 3.90
N ILE A 42 9.96 5.02 3.04
CA ILE A 42 8.78 4.92 2.16
C ILE A 42 7.53 4.59 2.99
N ASP A 43 7.65 3.70 3.99
CA ASP A 43 6.55 3.41 4.93
C ASP A 43 6.04 4.69 5.63
N GLY A 44 6.92 5.66 5.89
CA GLY A 44 6.57 6.97 6.46
C GLY A 44 5.98 8.00 5.48
N LYS A 45 5.95 7.71 4.17
CA LYS A 45 5.45 8.65 3.14
C LYS A 45 4.06 8.29 2.61
N VAL A 46 3.67 7.03 2.66
CA VAL A 46 2.41 6.55 2.07
C VAL A 46 1.31 6.48 3.13
N CYS A 47 0.14 7.03 2.84
CA CYS A 47 -0.99 7.16 3.77
C CYS A 47 -0.67 7.94 5.06
N THR A 48 0.27 8.88 5.04
CA THR A 48 0.68 9.64 6.24
C THR A 48 0.30 11.12 6.21
N GLY A 49 -0.14 11.61 5.05
CA GLY A 49 -0.45 13.02 4.81
C GLY A 49 -1.91 13.41 5.09
N SER A 50 -2.29 14.57 4.56
CA SER A 50 -3.63 15.17 4.70
C SER A 50 -4.31 15.49 3.37
N HIS A 51 -3.67 15.19 2.24
CA HIS A 51 -4.14 15.60 0.91
C HIS A 51 -5.51 14.97 0.54
N ALA A 52 -5.85 13.85 1.16
CA ALA A 52 -7.09 13.12 0.96
C ALA A 52 -8.04 13.26 2.16
N ASP A 53 -7.91 14.32 2.96
CA ASP A 53 -8.88 14.62 4.02
C ASP A 53 -10.30 14.75 3.44
N LEU A 54 -11.27 14.05 4.05
CA LEU A 54 -12.65 14.01 3.59
C LEU A 54 -13.47 15.22 4.06
N ALA A 55 -12.92 16.04 4.95
CA ALA A 55 -13.51 17.33 5.30
C ALA A 55 -12.44 18.40 5.54
N PRO A 56 -11.73 18.85 4.48
CA PRO A 56 -10.64 19.81 4.58
C PRO A 56 -11.06 21.09 5.29
N GLY A 57 -10.19 21.59 6.17
CA GLY A 57 -10.46 22.80 6.97
C GLY A 57 -11.50 22.59 8.07
N THR A 58 -11.89 21.35 8.35
CA THR A 58 -12.78 21.00 9.46
C THR A 58 -12.09 20.02 10.42
N ASN A 59 -12.88 19.18 11.09
CA ASN A 59 -12.44 18.29 12.15
C ASN A 59 -12.34 16.80 11.69
N ALA A 60 -12.14 16.51 10.40
CA ALA A 60 -11.82 15.14 9.98
C ALA A 60 -10.32 14.85 10.14
N GLY A 61 -9.95 13.61 10.46
CA GLY A 61 -8.57 13.16 10.27
C GLY A 61 -7.57 13.40 11.41
N LYS A 62 -7.88 13.00 12.65
CA LYS A 62 -6.94 12.94 13.78
C LYS A 62 -6.11 11.66 13.80
N LYS A 63 -6.78 10.52 13.66
CA LYS A 63 -6.19 9.19 13.84
C LYS A 63 -6.92 8.13 13.03
N PHE A 64 -6.20 7.07 12.68
CA PHE A 64 -6.77 5.91 12.03
C PHE A 64 -7.60 5.08 13.01
N VAL A 65 -8.76 4.62 12.56
CA VAL A 65 -9.62 3.67 13.27
C VAL A 65 -10.25 2.68 12.31
N VAL A 66 -10.71 1.54 12.84
CA VAL A 66 -11.43 0.53 12.07
C VAL A 66 -12.77 1.04 11.55
N ASN A 67 -13.52 1.79 12.37
CA ASN A 67 -14.85 2.24 11.99
C ASN A 67 -15.16 3.64 12.57
N PRO A 68 -15.08 4.70 11.75
CA PRO A 68 -15.45 6.06 12.15
C PRO A 68 -16.95 6.28 12.45
N GLU A 69 -17.80 5.26 12.25
CA GLU A 69 -19.23 5.30 12.58
C GLU A 69 -19.57 4.54 13.86
N ALA A 70 -18.63 3.77 14.42
CA ALA A 70 -18.90 2.94 15.59
C ALA A 70 -19.38 3.76 16.80
N SER A 71 -20.21 3.14 17.65
CA SER A 71 -20.59 3.72 18.94
C SER A 71 -19.33 4.03 19.76
N GLY A 72 -19.16 5.29 20.16
CA GLY A 72 -17.95 5.78 20.85
C GLY A 72 -16.87 6.34 19.92
N SER A 73 -17.10 6.40 18.60
CA SER A 73 -16.19 7.09 17.68
C SER A 73 -16.12 8.58 17.99
N THR A 74 -14.90 9.12 17.92
CA THR A 74 -14.59 10.51 18.24
C THR A 74 -14.46 11.37 16.99
N ASP A 75 -14.69 12.67 17.15
CA ASP A 75 -14.46 13.65 16.10
C ASP A 75 -13.00 13.60 15.61
N GLY A 76 -12.81 13.45 14.30
CA GLY A 76 -11.52 13.23 13.66
C GLY A 76 -11.13 11.76 13.46
N ASP A 77 -11.90 10.79 13.94
CA ASP A 77 -11.63 9.39 13.59
C ASP A 77 -11.70 9.18 12.08
N THR A 78 -10.72 8.51 11.49
CA THR A 78 -10.65 8.31 10.04
C THR A 78 -10.20 6.91 9.67
N SER A 79 -10.65 6.43 8.53
CA SER A 79 -10.17 5.24 7.84
C SER A 79 -9.67 5.59 6.43
N GLN A 80 -9.46 6.89 6.18
CA GLN A 80 -9.01 7.44 4.90
C GLN A 80 -7.49 7.55 4.88
N CYS A 81 -6.84 6.83 3.96
CA CYS A 81 -5.42 6.97 3.64
C CYS A 81 -5.11 8.42 3.30
N SER A 82 -4.03 8.96 3.86
CA SER A 82 -3.64 10.37 3.73
C SER A 82 -4.76 11.37 4.04
N GLY A 83 -5.67 10.97 4.92
CA GLY A 83 -6.77 11.78 5.43
C GLY A 83 -6.52 12.32 6.83
N LEU A 84 -5.26 12.60 7.22
CA LEU A 84 -4.90 13.14 8.53
C LEU A 84 -4.88 14.68 8.51
N GLY A 85 -6.02 15.31 8.24
CA GLY A 85 -6.15 16.76 8.02
C GLY A 85 -6.71 17.59 9.19
N HIS A 86 -6.86 17.01 10.39
CA HIS A 86 -7.64 17.65 11.44
C HIS A 86 -7.09 19.02 11.90
N SER A 87 -7.94 20.05 11.88
CA SER A 87 -7.58 21.45 12.18
C SER A 87 -6.96 21.65 13.57
N SER A 88 -7.51 21.03 14.61
CA SER A 88 -7.01 21.09 16.00
C SER A 88 -5.87 20.12 16.35
N GLY A 89 -5.20 19.56 15.34
CA GLY A 89 -4.03 18.71 15.52
C GLY A 89 -4.30 17.22 15.26
N VAL A 90 -3.37 16.59 14.53
CA VAL A 90 -3.34 15.16 14.24
C VAL A 90 -2.68 14.42 15.41
N THR A 91 -3.34 13.38 15.93
CA THR A 91 -2.82 12.56 17.05
C THR A 91 -2.30 11.20 16.61
N GLN A 92 -2.46 10.84 15.33
CA GLN A 92 -1.91 9.62 14.76
C GLN A 92 -0.39 9.58 14.95
N ASN A 93 0.08 8.60 15.71
CA ASN A 93 1.49 8.30 15.89
C ASN A 93 1.65 6.80 16.19
N PRO A 94 2.53 6.06 15.50
CA PRO A 94 3.30 6.48 14.33
C PRO A 94 2.41 6.68 13.09
N LYS A 95 2.88 7.53 12.16
CA LYS A 95 2.31 7.69 10.83
C LYS A 95 3.09 6.80 9.87
N LEU A 96 2.55 5.63 9.57
CA LEU A 96 3.15 4.66 8.67
C LEU A 96 2.07 4.03 7.81
N PHE A 97 2.41 3.65 6.58
CA PHE A 97 1.54 2.92 5.69
C PHE A 97 1.15 1.57 6.31
N SER A 98 2.11 0.87 6.90
CA SER A 98 1.87 -0.37 7.63
C SER A 98 0.91 -0.19 8.82
N THR A 99 1.01 0.92 9.56
CA THR A 99 0.05 1.26 10.62
C THR A 99 -1.34 1.51 10.06
N PHE A 100 -1.45 2.22 8.93
CA PHE A 100 -2.75 2.45 8.29
C PHE A 100 -3.44 1.12 7.93
N VAL A 101 -2.76 0.24 7.17
CA VAL A 101 -3.41 -0.99 6.67
C VAL A 101 -3.82 -1.95 7.79
N ASP A 102 -3.07 -2.00 8.90
CA ASP A 102 -3.42 -2.80 10.08
C ASP A 102 -4.53 -2.16 10.91
N THR A 103 -4.42 -0.85 11.18
CA THR A 103 -5.37 -0.15 12.05
C THR A 103 -6.77 -0.11 11.43
N VAL A 104 -6.87 0.09 10.12
CA VAL A 104 -8.18 0.13 9.43
C VAL A 104 -8.66 -1.25 9.00
N LYS A 105 -7.89 -2.31 9.29
CA LYS A 105 -8.23 -3.73 9.10
C LYS A 105 -8.52 -4.12 7.64
N ILE A 106 -7.65 -3.67 6.73
CA ILE A 106 -7.76 -3.99 5.29
C ILE A 106 -7.70 -5.51 5.03
N ALA A 107 -6.92 -6.26 5.81
CA ALA A 107 -6.84 -7.72 5.68
C ALA A 107 -8.15 -8.45 5.98
N GLU A 108 -9.08 -7.80 6.69
CA GLU A 108 -10.41 -8.29 7.04
C GLU A 108 -11.50 -7.74 6.11
N ASP A 109 -11.12 -7.30 4.90
CA ASP A 109 -12.00 -6.73 3.89
C ASP A 109 -12.74 -5.46 4.38
N LYS A 110 -12.12 -4.70 5.29
CA LYS A 110 -12.65 -3.42 5.80
C LYS A 110 -11.93 -2.23 5.18
N ASN A 111 -12.69 -1.15 4.97
CA ASN A 111 -12.19 0.17 4.55
C ASN A 111 -11.34 0.19 3.28
N TRP A 112 -11.42 -0.84 2.44
CA TRP A 112 -10.78 -0.87 1.13
C TRP A 112 -11.83 -1.18 0.05
N PRO A 113 -11.82 -0.50 -1.11
CA PRO A 113 -10.91 0.57 -1.53
C PRO A 113 -11.37 2.01 -1.18
N THR A 114 -12.46 2.16 -0.40
CA THR A 114 -13.02 3.48 -0.03
C THR A 114 -12.89 3.74 1.47
N GLY A 115 -12.39 4.93 1.80
CA GLY A 115 -12.22 5.43 3.15
C GLY A 115 -13.42 6.24 3.66
N ARG A 116 -13.43 6.46 4.98
CA ARG A 116 -14.45 7.24 5.69
C ARG A 116 -13.80 8.07 6.80
N ALA A 117 -14.45 9.14 7.23
CA ALA A 117 -14.00 9.94 8.37
C ALA A 117 -15.19 10.52 9.13
N LYS A 118 -15.05 10.64 10.46
CA LYS A 118 -15.96 11.40 11.30
C LYS A 118 -15.51 12.86 11.29
N SER A 119 -16.41 13.77 10.93
CA SER A 119 -16.23 15.22 11.08
C SER A 119 -17.40 15.78 11.88
N ASN A 120 -17.09 16.36 13.03
CA ASN A 120 -18.02 16.72 14.07
C ASN A 120 -18.89 15.51 14.47
N THR A 121 -20.17 15.55 14.11
CA THR A 121 -21.15 14.49 14.35
C THR A 121 -21.46 13.66 13.10
N SER A 122 -20.98 14.08 11.92
CA SER A 122 -21.33 13.50 10.64
C SER A 122 -20.27 12.52 10.13
N LEU A 123 -20.72 11.38 9.61
CA LEU A 123 -19.86 10.50 8.84
C LEU A 123 -19.69 11.08 7.43
N LYS A 124 -18.45 11.18 6.98
CA LYS A 124 -18.08 11.48 5.60
C LYS A 124 -17.57 10.19 4.97
N THR A 125 -18.16 9.82 3.84
CA THR A 125 -17.68 8.71 3.02
C THR A 125 -16.93 9.32 1.85
N GLY A 126 -15.72 8.84 1.60
CA GLY A 126 -14.94 9.28 0.44
C GLY A 126 -15.60 8.85 -0.86
N ASP A 127 -15.16 9.46 -1.96
CA ASP A 127 -15.57 9.03 -3.29
C ASP A 127 -15.24 7.55 -3.53
N THR A 128 -15.80 6.99 -4.59
CA THR A 128 -15.47 5.63 -5.01
C THR A 128 -13.96 5.48 -5.16
N ASN A 129 -13.39 4.47 -4.51
CA ASN A 129 -11.96 4.15 -4.49
C ASN A 129 -11.05 5.19 -3.81
N SER A 130 -11.58 6.04 -2.90
CA SER A 130 -10.81 7.12 -2.29
C SER A 130 -9.52 6.68 -1.58
N ASN A 131 -9.46 5.49 -0.98
CA ASN A 131 -8.22 4.97 -0.37
C ASN A 131 -7.23 4.50 -1.43
N ALA A 132 -7.71 3.78 -2.46
CA ALA A 132 -6.85 3.39 -3.58
C ALA A 132 -6.27 4.59 -4.31
N LYS A 133 -7.07 5.66 -4.49
CA LYS A 133 -6.63 6.92 -5.09
C LYS A 133 -5.57 7.63 -4.26
N ALA A 134 -5.76 7.69 -2.93
CA ALA A 134 -4.79 8.29 -2.03
C ALA A 134 -3.46 7.52 -2.04
N VAL A 135 -3.50 6.17 -1.97
CA VAL A 135 -2.29 5.34 -2.11
C VAL A 135 -1.61 5.61 -3.44
N ALA A 136 -2.33 5.56 -4.56
CA ALA A 136 -1.76 5.82 -5.89
C ALA A 136 -1.11 7.21 -5.97
N THR A 137 -1.76 8.22 -5.41
CA THR A 137 -1.25 9.60 -5.36
C THR A 137 0.03 9.67 -4.56
N ASP A 138 0.08 9.06 -3.37
CA ASP A 138 1.30 9.04 -2.55
C ASP A 138 2.45 8.32 -3.26
N LEU A 139 2.20 7.16 -3.89
CA LEU A 139 3.23 6.41 -4.62
C LEU A 139 3.78 7.19 -5.83
N VAL A 140 2.97 8.05 -6.44
CA VAL A 140 3.37 8.83 -7.63
C VAL A 140 3.93 10.21 -7.29
N GLN A 141 3.45 10.87 -6.24
CA GLN A 141 3.78 12.27 -5.97
C GLN A 141 4.76 12.46 -4.81
N GLU A 142 4.70 11.60 -3.78
CA GLU A 142 5.51 11.77 -2.56
C GLU A 142 6.87 11.04 -2.63
N LEU A 143 7.01 10.14 -3.60
CA LEU A 143 8.21 9.32 -3.78
C LEU A 143 9.17 9.91 -4.82
N THR A 144 10.48 9.81 -4.54
CA THR A 144 11.51 10.11 -5.55
C THR A 144 11.52 9.03 -6.65
N PRO A 145 12.16 9.29 -7.81
CA PRO A 145 12.30 8.26 -8.86
C PRO A 145 12.92 6.94 -8.39
N GLU A 146 13.89 6.99 -7.46
CA GLU A 146 14.54 5.81 -6.89
C GLU A 146 13.58 5.04 -5.97
N GLU A 147 12.83 5.75 -5.13
CA GLU A 147 11.81 5.15 -4.25
C GLU A 147 10.67 4.52 -5.06
N LYS A 148 10.24 5.16 -6.16
CA LYS A 148 9.28 4.60 -7.11
C LYS A 148 9.77 3.29 -7.71
N THR A 149 11.05 3.21 -8.05
CA THR A 149 11.64 1.99 -8.60
C THR A 149 11.61 0.84 -7.58
N ILE A 150 11.90 1.13 -6.31
CA ILE A 150 11.78 0.16 -5.20
C ILE A 150 10.34 -0.32 -5.08
N VAL A 151 9.38 0.61 -4.97
CA VAL A 151 7.95 0.30 -4.85
C VAL A 151 7.44 -0.51 -6.04
N ALA A 152 7.83 -0.15 -7.26
CA ALA A 152 7.46 -0.87 -8.46
C ALA A 152 7.93 -2.33 -8.42
N GLY A 153 9.16 -2.56 -7.96
CA GLY A 153 9.68 -3.92 -7.72
C GLY A 153 8.88 -4.68 -6.67
N LEU A 154 8.47 -4.02 -5.59
CA LEU A 154 7.63 -4.62 -4.55
C LEU A 154 6.23 -4.97 -5.05
N LEU A 155 5.56 -4.05 -5.76
CA LEU A 155 4.24 -4.28 -6.37
C LEU A 155 4.27 -5.48 -7.33
N ALA A 156 5.30 -5.55 -8.18
CA ALA A 156 5.48 -6.67 -9.09
C ALA A 156 5.65 -8.01 -8.35
N LYS A 157 6.33 -7.99 -7.20
CA LYS A 157 6.57 -9.19 -6.39
C LYS A 157 5.35 -9.61 -5.56
N THR A 158 4.64 -8.67 -4.96
CA THR A 158 3.58 -8.98 -3.99
C THR A 158 2.19 -9.05 -4.59
N ILE A 159 1.89 -8.26 -5.62
CA ILE A 159 0.52 -8.15 -6.17
C ILE A 159 0.43 -8.81 -7.55
N GLU A 160 1.44 -8.62 -8.39
CA GLU A 160 1.36 -9.07 -9.79
C GLU A 160 1.85 -10.52 -9.99
N GLY A 161 2.16 -11.22 -8.90
CA GLY A 161 2.60 -12.61 -8.96
C GLY A 161 3.99 -12.76 -9.55
N GLY A 162 4.99 -12.17 -8.89
CA GLY A 162 6.39 -12.54 -9.11
C GLY A 162 6.60 -13.97 -8.61
N GLU A 163 6.27 -14.95 -9.43
CA GLU A 163 6.61 -16.35 -9.23
C GLU A 163 8.09 -16.43 -8.85
N VAL A 164 8.36 -16.67 -7.56
CA VAL A 164 9.61 -17.28 -7.14
C VAL A 164 9.54 -18.63 -7.81
N VAL A 165 10.26 -18.78 -8.92
CA VAL A 165 10.54 -20.09 -9.48
C VAL A 165 11.06 -20.92 -8.31
N GLU A 166 10.22 -21.84 -7.85
CA GLU A 166 10.61 -22.91 -6.97
C GLU A 166 11.73 -23.61 -7.74
N ILE A 167 12.98 -23.35 -7.37
CA ILE A 167 14.13 -24.01 -7.96
C ILE A 167 13.95 -25.48 -7.59
N ARG A 168 13.27 -26.24 -8.45
CA ARG A 168 13.36 -27.69 -8.45
C ARG A 168 14.84 -27.96 -8.58
N ALA A 169 15.40 -28.53 -7.52
CA ALA A 169 16.80 -28.87 -7.39
C ALA A 169 17.38 -29.30 -8.74
N VAL A 170 18.35 -28.53 -9.23
CA VAL A 170 19.22 -28.99 -10.31
C VAL A 170 20.04 -30.12 -9.69
N SER A 171 19.53 -31.35 -9.79
CA SER A 171 20.29 -32.54 -9.49
C SER A 171 21.39 -32.62 -10.53
N SER A 172 22.60 -32.22 -10.13
CA SER A 172 23.84 -32.38 -10.88
C SER A 172 24.07 -33.86 -11.15
N THR A 173 23.46 -34.42 -12.20
CA THR A 173 23.99 -35.63 -12.81
C THR A 173 25.27 -35.21 -13.52
N SER A 174 26.39 -35.43 -12.82
CA SER A 174 27.74 -35.28 -13.33
C SER A 174 27.86 -35.93 -14.70
N VAL A 175 28.31 -35.16 -15.69
CA VAL A 175 28.77 -35.72 -16.96
C VAL A 175 30.09 -36.42 -16.66
N MET A 176 30.09 -37.74 -16.54
CA MET A 176 31.31 -38.53 -16.54
C MET A 176 31.87 -38.51 -17.98
N VAL A 177 32.76 -37.58 -18.26
CA VAL A 177 33.64 -37.65 -19.43
C VAL A 177 34.67 -38.74 -19.16
N ASN A 178 34.46 -39.93 -19.72
CA ASN A 178 35.47 -40.99 -19.75
C ASN A 178 36.47 -40.70 -20.87
N ALA A 179 37.41 -39.79 -20.59
CA ALA A 179 38.58 -39.57 -21.43
C ALA A 179 39.75 -40.36 -20.85
N CYS A 180 39.89 -41.62 -21.26
CA CYS A 180 41.10 -42.45 -21.15
C CYS A 180 40.91 -43.69 -22.03
N TYR A 181 41.86 -44.20 -22.81
CA TYR A 181 43.16 -43.76 -23.29
C TYR A 181 43.52 -44.84 -24.33
N ASP A 182 43.98 -44.45 -25.52
CA ASP A 182 44.44 -45.39 -26.55
C ASP A 182 45.81 -45.93 -26.14
N LEU A 183 45.89 -47.24 -25.85
CA LEU A 183 47.15 -47.91 -25.53
C LEU A 183 47.02 -49.42 -25.79
N LEU A 184 47.14 -49.81 -27.07
CA LEU A 184 48.03 -50.86 -27.61
C LEU A 184 47.70 -51.15 -29.08
#